data_AF-A0A2H3G7T3-F1
#
_entry.id   AF-A0A2H3G7T3-F1
#
_cell.length_a   1.000
_cell.length_b   1.000
_cell.length_c   1.000
_cell.angle_alpha   90.00
_cell.angle_beta   90.00
_cell.angle_gamma   90.00
#
_symmetry.space_group_name_H-M   'P 1'
#
loop_
_entity.id
_entity.type
_entity.pdbx_description
1 polymer ?
#
loop_
_entity_poly.entity_id
_entity_poly.type
_entity_poly.pdbx_seq_one_letter_code
_entity_poly.pdbx_strand_id
1 'polypeptide(L)'
;MTVSSCDKPVLYCDCTTREPNIDSTSVDPTCNSCQERLPDDKAIYMVLKNHVRDLRYLVGRGSKNKKYQRRMKSRGNRNVMDDIESDPYPEDVQKLHDKYGFEVVRSSATVLVNSSPLTMRSIYSFYDWHGLATRSVEVDSDLPREVTWAPEPTPGPERAPSPCDCTPEVDVGPEDDRPTESDGYAEPEAIIEEKYVDIRDDDVQEKPCDADLSPPHDGDGYTKDKAQEGATKPGDSTGDGDIHHGQESPDRADIYAPCRNRYQDKNGTVSVQLGIQYELMVQLQRYIERACYAFGSGEIPETLTQNGWDCDEAVTLDRWMREFLDRPEIFDVGGSVESPQSLFQRLREIQAVNLSRKRLTSDEIHEFLSDACALMDVLNVSGYKEILKKLELRIGKLLVDFAVRYESFRQRRDEKLKQVKSERARLDMLERTILAEMEDDMEGNQSMVKREIRIALDKTAAKFETDIEWEEDRGE
;
A
#
# COMPACT_ATOMS: atom_id res chain seq x y z
N MET A 1 23.77 -5.78 59.78
CA MET A 1 22.95 -6.32 58.68
C MET A 1 22.03 -5.22 58.21
N THR A 2 22.45 -4.46 57.20
CA THR A 2 21.64 -3.44 56.52
C THR A 2 20.69 -4.17 55.59
N VAL A 3 19.41 -4.20 55.95
CA VAL A 3 18.35 -4.74 55.09
C VAL A 3 18.27 -3.83 53.87
N SER A 4 18.60 -4.37 52.70
CA SER A 4 18.48 -3.70 51.41
C SER A 4 17.05 -3.18 51.25
N SER A 5 16.92 -1.86 51.15
CA SER A 5 15.64 -1.15 51.09
C SER A 5 14.97 -1.41 49.74
N CYS A 6 14.17 -2.47 49.72
CA CYS A 6 12.89 -2.57 49.02
C CYS A 6 12.87 -2.16 47.54
N ASP A 7 13.05 -3.14 46.67
CA ASP A 7 12.43 -3.18 45.34
C ASP A 7 10.90 -3.22 45.54
N LYS A 8 10.30 -2.05 45.73
CA LYS A 8 8.83 -1.95 45.67
C LYS A 8 8.43 -2.24 44.22
N PRO A 9 7.49 -3.17 43.98
CA PRO A 9 7.00 -3.42 42.64
C PRO A 9 6.50 -2.10 42.04
N VAL A 10 6.97 -1.80 40.83
CA VAL A 10 6.54 -0.61 40.10
C VAL A 10 5.06 -0.76 39.79
N LEU A 11 4.24 0.13 40.32
CA LEU A 11 2.80 0.17 40.04
C LEU A 11 2.57 0.96 38.76
N TYR A 12 1.90 0.32 37.80
CA TYR A 12 1.47 0.95 36.55
C TYR A 12 -0.02 1.28 36.60
N CYS A 13 -0.38 2.37 35.93
CA CYS A 13 -1.73 2.90 35.88
C CYS A 13 -2.69 2.01 35.09
N ASP A 14 -3.82 1.67 35.71
CA ASP A 14 -4.96 0.95 35.13
C ASP A 14 -6.16 1.87 34.77
N CYS A 15 -5.98 3.19 34.78
CA CYS A 15 -7.07 4.11 34.44
C CYS A 15 -7.44 4.00 32.95
N THR A 16 -8.72 3.84 32.64
CA THR A 16 -9.23 3.71 31.26
C THR A 16 -9.52 5.06 30.57
N THR A 17 -9.52 6.16 31.33
CA THR A 17 -9.81 7.53 30.87
C THR A 17 -8.56 8.38 30.65
N ARG A 18 -7.37 7.78 30.74
CA ARG A 18 -6.09 8.47 30.54
C ARG A 18 -5.75 8.63 29.06
N GLU A 19 -4.88 9.57 28.75
CA GLU A 19 -4.29 9.66 27.41
C GLU A 19 -3.30 8.50 27.18
N PRO A 20 -3.26 7.93 25.96
CA PRO A 20 -2.31 6.87 25.63
C PRO A 20 -0.88 7.42 25.60
N ASN A 21 0.02 6.74 26.30
CA ASN A 21 1.45 7.00 26.30
C ASN A 21 2.12 6.37 25.07
N ILE A 22 2.00 7.07 23.94
CA ILE A 22 2.47 6.59 22.63
C ILE A 22 3.87 7.09 22.28
N ASP A 23 4.23 8.29 22.74
CA ASP A 23 5.41 8.96 22.20
C ASP A 23 6.72 8.51 22.86
N SER A 24 6.67 7.76 23.97
CA SER A 24 7.85 7.27 24.73
C SER A 24 8.88 8.37 25.09
N THR A 25 8.57 9.64 24.86
CA THR A 25 9.50 10.79 25.00
C THR A 25 9.51 11.37 26.40
N SER A 26 8.48 11.10 27.20
CA SER A 26 8.47 11.46 28.62
C SER A 26 9.28 10.44 29.41
N VAL A 27 10.24 10.91 30.20
CA VAL A 27 11.17 10.05 30.97
C VAL A 27 10.48 9.31 32.12
N ASP A 28 9.27 9.71 32.51
CA ASP A 28 8.44 8.96 33.48
C ASP A 28 7.01 9.53 33.43
N PRO A 29 6.20 9.17 32.43
CA PRO A 29 4.85 9.69 32.32
C PRO A 29 4.00 9.12 33.46
N THR A 30 3.37 10.00 34.24
CA THR A 30 2.42 9.61 35.29
C THR A 30 0.99 9.89 34.85
N CYS A 31 0.06 9.08 35.33
CA CYS A 31 -1.35 9.29 35.10
C CYS A 31 -1.83 10.51 35.88
N ASN A 32 -2.46 11.47 35.21
CA ASN A 32 -3.05 12.64 35.88
C ASN A 32 -4.10 12.29 36.94
N SER A 33 -4.74 11.11 36.83
CA SER A 33 -5.79 10.67 37.74
C SER A 33 -5.26 9.93 38.98
N CYS A 34 -4.44 8.90 38.81
CA CYS A 34 -3.95 8.06 39.93
C CYS A 34 -2.49 8.33 40.33
N GLN A 35 -1.76 9.16 39.59
CA GLN A 35 -0.34 9.48 39.79
C GLN A 35 0.62 8.29 39.63
N GLU A 36 0.14 7.11 39.23
CA GLU A 36 0.97 5.95 38.90
C GLU A 36 1.63 6.08 37.53
N ARG A 37 2.66 5.28 37.26
CA ARG A 37 3.39 5.30 35.99
C ARG A 37 2.52 4.80 34.85
N LEU A 38 2.52 5.50 33.72
CA LEU A 38 1.83 5.02 32.52
C LEU A 38 2.60 3.84 31.93
N PRO A 39 1.91 2.76 31.54
CA PRO A 39 2.55 1.70 30.78
C PRO A 39 2.96 2.22 29.40
N ASP A 40 3.84 1.47 28.73
CA ASP A 40 4.23 1.75 27.36
C ASP A 40 3.10 1.28 26.41
N ASP A 41 2.13 2.17 26.18
CA ASP A 41 0.98 1.88 25.32
C ASP A 41 1.40 1.63 23.86
N LYS A 42 2.56 2.15 23.44
CA LYS A 42 3.12 1.87 22.12
C LYS A 42 3.54 0.41 22.02
N ALA A 43 4.28 -0.11 23.01
CA ALA A 43 4.66 -1.52 23.05
C ALA A 43 3.43 -2.44 23.14
N ILE A 44 2.47 -2.11 24.01
CA ILE A 44 1.22 -2.86 24.16
C ILE A 44 0.44 -2.86 22.83
N TYR A 45 0.33 -1.71 22.17
CA TYR A 45 -0.33 -1.60 20.89
C TYR A 45 0.34 -2.45 19.81
N MET A 46 1.67 -2.49 19.75
CA MET A 46 2.36 -3.24 18.69
C MET A 46 2.08 -4.74 18.78
N VAL A 47 1.99 -5.29 20.00
CA VAL A 47 1.58 -6.69 20.23
C VAL A 47 0.09 -6.87 19.90
N LEU A 48 -0.77 -5.96 20.35
CA LEU A 48 -2.24 -6.10 20.21
C LEU A 48 -2.82 -5.42 18.95
N LYS A 49 -1.99 -5.02 17.99
CA LYS A 49 -2.35 -4.11 16.88
C LYS A 49 -3.54 -4.60 16.06
N ASN A 50 -3.58 -5.89 15.79
CA ASN A 50 -4.64 -6.51 15.00
C ASN A 50 -5.97 -6.48 15.76
N HIS A 51 -5.97 -6.77 17.07
CA HIS A 51 -7.16 -6.75 17.92
C HIS A 51 -7.69 -5.34 18.15
N VAL A 52 -6.82 -4.40 18.52
CA VAL A 52 -7.22 -3.00 18.72
C VAL A 52 -7.88 -2.45 17.45
N ARG A 53 -7.38 -2.83 16.28
CA ARG A 53 -7.98 -2.45 14.99
C ARG A 53 -9.35 -3.09 14.81
N ASP A 54 -9.48 -4.39 15.04
CA ASP A 54 -10.74 -5.12 14.87
C ASP A 54 -11.81 -4.63 15.86
N LEU A 55 -11.44 -4.36 17.11
CA LEU A 55 -12.30 -3.80 18.14
C LEU A 55 -12.73 -2.36 17.82
N ARG A 56 -11.83 -1.55 17.29
CA ARG A 56 -12.20 -0.19 16.87
C ARG A 56 -13.18 -0.20 15.70
N TYR A 57 -13.10 -1.18 14.80
CA TYR A 57 -14.14 -1.37 13.76
C TYR A 57 -15.51 -1.72 14.36
N LEU A 58 -15.56 -2.28 15.57
CA LEU A 58 -16.81 -2.54 16.30
C LEU A 58 -17.35 -1.30 17.00
N VAL A 59 -16.48 -0.52 17.65
CA VAL A 59 -16.87 0.70 18.40
C VAL A 59 -17.17 1.87 17.46
N GLY A 60 -16.44 1.96 16.34
CA GLY A 60 -16.56 3.02 15.34
C GLY A 60 -17.76 2.85 14.41
N ARG A 61 -18.94 3.27 14.88
CA ARG A 61 -20.17 3.52 14.08
C ARG A 61 -20.78 2.30 13.38
N GLY A 62 -21.96 1.88 13.87
CA GLY A 62 -23.08 1.26 13.13
C GLY A 62 -22.77 0.74 11.72
N SER A 63 -21.90 -0.28 11.62
CA SER A 63 -21.47 -0.82 10.34
C SER A 63 -22.67 -1.43 9.62
N LYS A 64 -23.09 -0.80 8.51
CA LYS A 64 -24.15 -1.31 7.61
C LYS A 64 -23.77 -2.63 6.91
N ASN A 65 -22.61 -3.21 7.23
CA ASN A 65 -22.15 -4.46 6.65
C ASN A 65 -22.80 -5.66 7.35
N LYS A 66 -24.00 -6.04 6.89
CA LYS A 66 -24.79 -7.18 7.40
C LYS A 66 -23.99 -8.50 7.47
N LYS A 67 -23.00 -8.70 6.60
CA LYS A 67 -22.17 -9.92 6.56
C LYS A 67 -21.21 -10.00 7.75
N TYR A 68 -20.61 -8.87 8.13
CA TYR A 68 -19.71 -8.80 9.29
C TYR A 68 -20.49 -8.88 10.61
N GLN A 69 -21.66 -8.22 10.69
CA GLN A 69 -22.55 -8.36 11.84
C GLN A 69 -23.07 -9.79 12.07
N ARG A 70 -23.35 -10.56 11.01
CA ARG A 70 -23.76 -11.98 11.13
C ARG A 70 -22.64 -12.86 11.70
N ARG A 71 -21.38 -12.65 11.27
CA ARG A 71 -20.20 -13.33 11.82
C ARG A 71 -19.97 -13.00 13.31
N MET A 72 -20.33 -11.80 13.74
CA MET A 72 -20.19 -11.40 15.14
C MET A 72 -21.38 -11.79 16.01
N LYS A 73 -22.62 -11.82 15.49
CA LYS A 73 -23.77 -12.37 16.23
C LYS A 73 -23.59 -13.84 16.61
N SER A 74 -22.84 -14.61 15.81
CA SER A 74 -22.45 -15.98 16.16
C SER A 74 -21.35 -16.08 17.23
N ARG A 75 -20.65 -14.99 17.57
CA ARG A 75 -19.54 -15.01 18.54
C ARG A 75 -19.94 -14.70 19.99
N GLY A 76 -21.21 -14.37 20.26
CA GLY A 76 -21.67 -14.01 21.60
C GLY A 76 -21.09 -12.67 22.06
N ASN A 77 -21.63 -12.10 23.12
CA ASN A 77 -21.16 -10.84 23.73
C ASN A 77 -19.82 -11.06 24.44
N ARG A 78 -18.78 -11.45 23.70
CA ARG A 78 -17.45 -11.72 24.23
C ARG A 78 -16.78 -10.44 24.65
N ASN A 79 -16.13 -10.50 25.80
CA ASN A 79 -15.34 -9.40 26.33
C ASN A 79 -14.15 -9.16 25.40
N VAL A 80 -13.70 -7.91 25.25
CA VAL A 80 -12.47 -7.55 24.55
C VAL A 80 -11.29 -8.44 24.96
N MET A 81 -11.26 -8.81 26.24
CA MET A 81 -10.21 -9.68 26.79
C MET A 81 -10.36 -11.15 26.39
N ASP A 82 -11.57 -11.65 26.21
CA ASP A 82 -11.79 -13.04 25.75
C ASP A 82 -11.24 -13.22 24.33
N ASP A 83 -11.30 -12.16 23.50
CA ASP A 83 -10.73 -12.15 22.16
C ASP A 83 -9.19 -12.07 22.19
N ILE A 84 -8.62 -11.27 23.12
CA ILE A 84 -7.16 -11.15 23.31
C ILE A 84 -6.56 -12.46 23.87
N GLU A 85 -7.22 -13.13 24.80
CA GLU A 85 -6.78 -14.40 25.38
C GLU A 85 -6.87 -15.59 24.40
N SER A 86 -7.69 -15.46 23.35
CA SER A 86 -7.86 -16.48 22.32
C SER A 86 -6.84 -16.40 21.15
N ASP A 87 -5.83 -15.53 21.27
CA ASP A 87 -4.87 -15.19 20.20
C ASP A 87 -3.80 -16.28 19.96
N PRO A 88 -3.42 -16.58 18.71
CA PRO A 88 -2.24 -17.39 18.34
C PRO A 88 -0.85 -16.88 18.80
N TYR A 89 -0.75 -15.73 19.49
CA TYR A 89 0.52 -15.20 20.03
C TYR A 89 0.56 -15.15 21.57
N PRO A 90 0.41 -16.31 22.26
CA PRO A 90 0.29 -16.35 23.72
C PRO A 90 1.56 -15.85 24.42
N GLU A 91 2.73 -16.04 23.84
CA GLU A 91 4.01 -15.70 24.49
C GLU A 91 4.21 -14.19 24.65
N ASP A 92 3.89 -13.39 23.62
CA ASP A 92 4.12 -11.95 23.68
C ASP A 92 3.06 -11.24 24.54
N VAL A 93 1.83 -11.74 24.53
CA VAL A 93 0.77 -11.28 25.46
C VAL A 93 1.14 -11.64 26.90
N GLN A 94 1.66 -12.85 27.14
CA GLN A 94 2.13 -13.24 28.47
C GLN A 94 3.28 -12.36 28.96
N LYS A 95 4.25 -12.01 28.10
CA LYS A 95 5.33 -11.05 28.44
C LYS A 95 4.77 -9.69 28.85
N LEU A 96 3.70 -9.22 28.20
CA LEU A 96 3.03 -7.98 28.61
C LEU A 96 2.35 -8.11 29.97
N HIS A 97 1.70 -9.25 30.24
CA HIS A 97 1.09 -9.52 31.55
C HIS A 97 2.13 -9.62 32.66
N ASP A 98 3.26 -10.28 32.42
CA ASP A 98 4.35 -10.41 33.39
C ASP A 98 5.00 -9.05 33.66
N LYS A 99 5.12 -8.19 32.64
CA LYS A 99 5.76 -6.87 32.75
C LYS A 99 4.86 -5.81 33.40
N TYR A 100 3.60 -5.72 32.98
CA TYR A 100 2.70 -4.62 33.37
C TYR A 100 1.57 -5.05 34.29
N GLY A 101 1.25 -6.34 34.34
CA GLY A 101 0.04 -6.85 35.01
C GLY A 101 -1.17 -6.88 34.08
N PHE A 102 -2.04 -7.85 34.30
CA PHE A 102 -3.24 -8.10 33.49
C PHE A 102 -4.17 -6.88 33.38
N GLU A 103 -4.50 -6.26 34.51
CA GLU A 103 -5.43 -5.12 34.55
C GLU A 103 -4.89 -3.87 33.83
N VAL A 104 -3.57 -3.69 33.86
CA VAL A 104 -2.90 -2.59 33.18
C VAL A 104 -2.93 -2.80 31.67
N VAL A 105 -2.66 -4.02 31.20
CA VAL A 105 -2.74 -4.37 29.77
C VAL A 105 -4.17 -4.22 29.26
N ARG A 106 -5.16 -4.71 30.02
CA ARG A 106 -6.59 -4.55 29.73
C ARG A 106 -7.01 -3.09 29.60
N SER A 107 -6.58 -2.27 30.55
CA SER A 107 -6.92 -0.85 30.59
C SER A 107 -6.25 -0.09 29.45
N SER A 108 -5.01 -0.44 29.14
CA SER A 108 -4.25 0.09 27.99
C SER A 108 -4.92 -0.28 26.66
N ALA A 109 -5.35 -1.52 26.48
CA ALA A 109 -6.11 -1.94 25.30
C ALA A 109 -7.42 -1.15 25.16
N THR A 110 -8.11 -0.88 26.27
CA THR A 110 -9.34 -0.07 26.29
C THR A 110 -9.06 1.40 25.89
N VAL A 111 -8.03 2.02 26.47
CA VAL A 111 -7.57 3.37 26.11
C VAL A 111 -7.23 3.43 24.63
N LEU A 112 -6.48 2.45 24.12
CA LEU A 112 -6.08 2.36 22.72
C LEU A 112 -7.28 2.19 21.79
N VAL A 113 -8.27 1.36 22.12
CA VAL A 113 -9.48 1.21 21.28
C VAL A 113 -10.26 2.52 21.17
N ASN A 114 -10.37 3.25 22.28
CA ASN A 114 -11.12 4.52 22.38
C ASN A 114 -10.35 5.75 21.88
N SER A 115 -9.03 5.63 21.65
CA SER A 115 -8.20 6.72 21.19
C SER A 115 -8.55 7.17 19.76
N SER A 116 -8.38 8.47 19.47
CA SER A 116 -8.66 9.05 18.16
C SER A 116 -7.82 8.35 17.06
N PRO A 117 -8.36 8.18 15.83
CA PRO A 117 -7.59 7.71 14.68
C PRO A 117 -6.34 8.56 14.40
N LEU A 118 -6.37 9.85 14.72
CA LEU A 118 -5.23 10.75 14.55
C LEU A 118 -4.10 10.42 15.53
N THR A 119 -4.43 10.13 16.78
CA THR A 119 -3.46 9.73 17.82
C THR A 119 -2.76 8.42 17.42
N MET A 120 -3.50 7.46 16.87
CA MET A 120 -2.88 6.23 16.37
C MET A 120 -2.02 6.44 15.13
N ARG A 121 -2.38 7.41 14.27
CA ARG A 121 -1.61 7.73 13.06
C ARG A 121 -0.17 8.13 13.38
N SER A 122 0.06 8.74 14.54
CA SER A 122 1.41 8.99 15.08
C SER A 122 2.19 7.68 15.26
N ILE A 123 1.57 6.64 15.84
CA ILE A 123 2.19 5.32 16.03
C ILE A 123 2.62 4.70 14.69
N TYR A 124 1.79 4.83 13.65
CA TYR A 124 2.07 4.26 12.32
C TYR A 124 3.23 4.96 11.60
N SER A 125 3.43 6.25 11.82
CA SER A 125 4.44 7.04 11.09
C SER A 125 5.88 6.63 11.42
N PHE A 126 6.11 5.94 12.54
CA PHE A 126 7.46 5.63 13.03
C PHE A 126 7.96 4.23 12.65
N TYR A 127 7.07 3.25 12.45
CA TYR A 127 7.45 1.84 12.28
C TYR A 127 7.44 1.31 10.85
N ASP A 128 6.81 2.00 9.90
CA ASP A 128 7.00 1.68 8.47
C ASP A 128 8.45 1.92 8.01
N TRP A 129 9.25 2.68 8.79
CA TRP A 129 10.61 3.09 8.44
C TRP A 129 11.74 2.15 8.90
N HIS A 130 11.53 1.25 9.87
CA HIS A 130 12.64 0.47 10.47
C HIS A 130 12.41 -1.05 10.57
N GLY A 131 11.28 -1.58 10.11
CA GLY A 131 10.88 -2.98 10.34
C GLY A 131 11.70 -4.08 9.63
N LEU A 132 12.82 -3.77 8.97
CA LEU A 132 13.66 -4.77 8.29
C LEU A 132 15.12 -4.84 8.78
N ALA A 133 15.50 -4.12 9.84
CA ALA A 133 16.86 -4.24 10.40
C ALA A 133 16.87 -4.35 11.93
N THR A 134 17.43 -5.47 12.42
CA THR A 134 17.87 -5.83 13.80
C THR A 134 16.75 -6.17 14.81
N ARG A 135 16.63 -7.39 15.39
CA ARG A 135 17.52 -8.39 16.04
C ARG A 135 17.69 -8.15 17.56
N SER A 136 17.36 -9.21 18.30
CA SER A 136 17.69 -9.59 19.68
C SER A 136 18.07 -8.49 20.68
N VAL A 137 17.20 -8.29 21.67
CA VAL A 137 17.57 -7.68 22.94
C VAL A 137 18.41 -8.70 23.72
N GLU A 138 19.72 -8.52 23.73
CA GLU A 138 20.58 -9.08 24.77
C GLU A 138 20.42 -8.23 26.03
N VAL A 139 20.28 -8.93 27.16
CA VAL A 139 20.13 -8.36 28.51
C VAL A 139 21.51 -7.94 29.00
N ASP A 140 21.61 -6.68 29.41
CA ASP A 140 22.79 -6.07 30.05
C ASP A 140 23.30 -6.91 31.24
N SER A 141 24.60 -7.19 31.23
CA SER A 141 25.36 -7.71 32.37
C SER A 141 26.33 -6.62 32.85
N ASP A 142 26.10 -6.11 34.05
CA ASP A 142 26.92 -5.11 34.72
C ASP A 142 28.35 -5.60 35.00
N LEU A 143 29.37 -4.98 34.39
CA LEU A 143 30.75 -4.97 34.89
C LEU A 143 31.45 -3.61 34.62
N PRO A 144 32.42 -3.22 35.46
CA PRO A 144 32.81 -1.82 35.63
C PRO A 144 33.81 -1.33 34.58
N ARG A 145 33.60 -0.06 34.21
CA ARG A 145 34.37 0.78 33.31
C ARG A 145 35.85 0.90 33.73
N GLU A 146 36.75 0.25 32.99
CA GLU A 146 38.18 0.52 33.04
C GLU A 146 38.51 1.89 32.43
N VAL A 147 39.36 2.61 33.14
CA VAL A 147 39.88 3.95 32.82
C VAL A 147 41.10 3.78 31.91
N THR A 148 41.10 4.43 30.73
CA THR A 148 42.28 4.52 29.86
C THR A 148 42.59 5.98 29.50
N TRP A 149 43.62 6.47 30.20
CA TRP A 149 44.63 7.50 29.97
C TRP A 149 44.52 8.52 28.81
N ALA A 150 44.74 9.80 29.18
CA ALA A 150 45.28 10.84 28.30
C ALA A 150 46.80 10.99 28.54
N PRO A 151 47.61 11.32 27.51
CA PRO A 151 49.07 11.38 27.62
C PRO A 151 49.58 12.79 27.97
N GLU A 152 50.61 12.85 28.82
CA GLU A 152 51.42 14.05 29.06
C GLU A 152 52.86 13.88 28.53
N PRO A 153 53.62 14.99 28.34
CA PRO A 153 54.65 15.09 27.32
C PRO A 153 56.07 14.70 27.79
N THR A 154 56.89 14.39 26.79
CA THR A 154 58.32 14.03 26.85
C THR A 154 59.23 15.13 27.41
N PRO A 155 60.36 14.72 28.02
CA PRO A 155 61.66 15.26 27.64
C PRO A 155 62.70 14.15 27.34
N GLY A 156 63.62 14.44 26.41
CA GLY A 156 64.63 13.52 25.88
C GLY A 156 65.88 13.31 26.75
N PRO A 157 67.06 13.09 26.14
CA PRO A 157 67.54 11.75 25.79
C PRO A 157 68.83 11.37 26.53
N GLU A 158 69.02 10.10 26.90
CA GLU A 158 70.34 9.65 27.35
C GLU A 158 70.64 8.15 27.07
N ARG A 159 71.66 7.96 26.23
CA ARG A 159 72.68 6.90 26.10
C ARG A 159 72.33 5.41 26.33
N ALA A 160 72.62 4.63 25.28
CA ALA A 160 72.98 3.21 25.33
C ALA A 160 74.36 2.99 26.01
N PRO A 161 74.66 1.78 26.53
CA PRO A 161 75.26 0.73 25.69
C PRO A 161 74.81 -0.74 25.97
N SER A 162 74.73 -1.52 24.88
CA SER A 162 75.17 -2.91 24.56
C SER A 162 75.62 -3.94 25.65
N PRO A 163 75.84 -5.24 25.31
CA PRO A 163 74.87 -6.35 25.15
C PRO A 163 75.22 -7.55 26.06
N CYS A 164 74.30 -8.47 26.36
CA CYS A 164 74.65 -9.78 26.94
C CYS A 164 73.76 -10.89 26.39
N ASP A 165 74.43 -11.87 25.77
CA ASP A 165 73.97 -13.21 25.46
C ASP A 165 73.50 -13.96 26.72
N CYS A 166 72.56 -14.90 26.54
CA CYS A 166 72.69 -16.31 26.96
C CYS A 166 71.35 -17.04 26.82
N THR A 167 71.33 -18.05 25.94
CA THR A 167 70.50 -19.25 26.08
C THR A 167 70.98 -20.09 27.28
N PRO A 168 70.16 -21.04 27.78
CA PRO A 168 70.50 -22.43 27.44
C PRO A 168 69.30 -23.37 27.22
N GLU A 169 69.63 -24.43 26.48
CA GLU A 169 68.91 -25.68 26.23
C GLU A 169 68.62 -26.47 27.52
N VAL A 170 67.52 -27.26 27.51
CA VAL A 170 67.43 -28.53 28.24
C VAL A 170 66.70 -29.55 27.37
N ASP A 171 67.23 -30.77 27.44
CA ASP A 171 67.12 -31.93 26.57
C ASP A 171 66.38 -33.11 27.26
N VAL A 172 65.93 -34.10 26.46
CA VAL A 172 65.50 -35.50 26.76
C VAL A 172 64.25 -35.70 27.65
N GLY A 173 63.19 -36.46 27.34
CA GLY A 173 62.85 -37.63 26.50
C GLY A 173 61.82 -38.49 27.32
N PRO A 174 61.37 -39.71 26.95
CA PRO A 174 61.26 -40.38 25.65
C PRO A 174 59.83 -40.95 25.37
N GLU A 175 59.76 -41.70 24.27
CA GLU A 175 58.69 -42.44 23.59
C GLU A 175 57.78 -43.33 24.45
N ASP A 176 56.54 -43.55 23.97
CA ASP A 176 55.99 -44.91 23.95
C ASP A 176 55.01 -45.12 22.77
N ASP A 177 55.04 -46.34 22.28
CA ASP A 177 54.66 -46.77 20.94
C ASP A 177 53.39 -47.65 21.01
N ARG A 178 52.63 -47.68 19.90
CA ARG A 178 51.73 -48.76 19.42
C ARG A 178 50.20 -48.78 19.65
N PRO A 179 49.46 -49.46 18.72
CA PRO A 179 48.12 -49.10 18.25
C PRO A 179 47.04 -50.17 18.55
N THR A 180 45.77 -49.83 18.32
CA THR A 180 44.68 -50.82 18.25
C THR A 180 43.53 -50.38 17.32
N GLU A 181 43.32 -51.20 16.28
CA GLU A 181 42.07 -51.76 15.71
C GLU A 181 40.75 -51.04 16.06
N SER A 182 40.01 -50.52 15.06
CA SER A 182 38.96 -51.18 14.26
C SER A 182 37.71 -51.60 15.04
N ASP A 183 36.58 -50.93 14.73
CA ASP A 183 35.19 -51.41 14.72
C ASP A 183 34.36 -50.18 14.24
N GLY A 184 33.52 -50.20 13.22
CA GLY A 184 32.55 -51.22 12.84
C GLY A 184 31.15 -50.76 13.25
N TYR A 185 30.53 -49.80 12.54
CA TYR A 185 29.09 -49.52 12.67
C TYR A 185 28.43 -49.22 11.32
N ALA A 186 27.43 -50.04 11.04
CA ALA A 186 26.52 -49.97 9.90
C ALA A 186 25.19 -49.31 10.32
N GLU A 187 24.65 -48.49 9.41
CA GLU A 187 23.23 -48.20 9.09
C GLU A 187 22.22 -47.76 10.19
N PRO A 188 21.02 -47.22 9.84
CA PRO A 188 20.44 -47.04 8.50
C PRO A 188 19.86 -45.65 8.17
N GLU A 189 19.62 -45.49 6.87
CA GLU A 189 18.77 -44.50 6.21
C GLU A 189 17.32 -44.54 6.72
N ALA A 190 16.72 -43.36 6.92
CA ALA A 190 15.28 -43.20 7.10
C ALA A 190 14.68 -42.58 5.85
N ILE A 191 14.06 -43.44 5.04
CA ILE A 191 13.10 -43.11 4.00
C ILE A 191 11.81 -42.61 4.68
N ILE A 192 11.34 -41.41 4.34
CA ILE A 192 9.97 -40.98 4.65
C ILE A 192 9.22 -40.87 3.32
N GLU A 193 8.32 -41.84 3.14
CA GLU A 193 7.35 -41.91 2.04
C GLU A 193 6.40 -40.70 2.07
N GLU A 194 6.36 -39.95 0.98
CA GLU A 194 5.33 -38.96 0.71
C GLU A 194 4.01 -39.66 0.33
N LYS A 195 3.05 -39.60 1.26
CA LYS A 195 1.68 -40.07 1.06
C LYS A 195 0.91 -39.03 0.24
N TYR A 196 0.80 -39.26 -1.07
CA TYR A 196 -0.14 -38.57 -1.96
C TYR A 196 -1.59 -38.77 -1.46
N VAL A 197 -2.29 -37.66 -1.21
CA VAL A 197 -3.74 -37.65 -0.98
C VAL A 197 -4.42 -37.25 -2.27
N ASP A 198 -5.09 -38.24 -2.85
CA ASP A 198 -5.95 -38.18 -4.03
C ASP A 198 -7.20 -37.34 -3.70
N ILE A 199 -7.32 -36.16 -4.30
CA ILE A 199 -8.54 -35.32 -4.21
C ILE A 199 -9.40 -35.65 -5.42
N ARG A 200 -10.51 -36.32 -5.13
CA ARG A 200 -11.56 -36.71 -6.07
C ARG A 200 -12.28 -35.46 -6.59
N ASP A 201 -12.37 -35.38 -7.91
CA ASP A 201 -13.33 -34.55 -8.64
C ASP A 201 -14.75 -35.06 -8.36
N ASP A 202 -15.62 -34.23 -7.80
CA ASP A 202 -17.07 -34.36 -7.91
C ASP A 202 -17.76 -33.01 -7.60
N ASP A 203 -18.83 -32.74 -8.35
CA ASP A 203 -19.84 -31.67 -8.25
C ASP A 203 -19.56 -30.27 -8.84
N VAL A 204 -19.64 -30.18 -10.18
CA VAL A 204 -20.24 -29.02 -10.87
C VAL A 204 -21.39 -29.51 -11.75
N GLN A 205 -22.62 -29.42 -11.25
CA GLN A 205 -23.82 -29.48 -12.08
C GLN A 205 -24.00 -28.13 -12.79
N GLU A 206 -23.77 -28.12 -14.10
CA GLU A 206 -24.21 -27.05 -14.99
C GLU A 206 -25.75 -27.13 -15.18
N LYS A 207 -26.44 -26.03 -14.87
CA LYS A 207 -27.83 -25.80 -15.26
C LYS A 207 -27.83 -24.90 -16.50
N PRO A 208 -28.39 -25.33 -17.65
CA PRO A 208 -28.68 -24.43 -18.74
C PRO A 208 -30.04 -23.75 -18.50
N CYS A 209 -30.10 -22.44 -18.72
CA CYS A 209 -31.36 -21.72 -18.83
C CYS A 209 -31.50 -21.23 -20.28
N ASP A 210 -32.32 -21.95 -21.02
CA ASP A 210 -32.90 -21.50 -22.29
C ASP A 210 -33.91 -20.37 -22.02
N ALA A 211 -33.84 -19.30 -22.80
CA ALA A 211 -34.98 -18.44 -23.09
C ALA A 211 -34.75 -17.73 -24.42
N ASP A 212 -35.43 -18.28 -25.43
CA ASP A 212 -35.83 -17.64 -26.69
C ASP A 212 -36.30 -16.21 -26.48
N LEU A 213 -35.76 -15.26 -27.26
CA LEU A 213 -36.53 -14.20 -27.90
C LEU A 213 -35.83 -13.77 -29.19
N SER A 214 -36.42 -14.17 -30.32
CA SER A 214 -36.07 -13.70 -31.66
C SER A 214 -36.32 -12.19 -31.84
N PRO A 215 -35.55 -11.50 -32.70
CA PRO A 215 -35.77 -10.11 -33.08
C PRO A 215 -36.77 -10.00 -34.25
N PRO A 216 -37.51 -8.89 -34.40
CA PRO A 216 -38.20 -8.61 -35.65
C PRO A 216 -37.24 -7.98 -36.66
N HIS A 217 -37.27 -8.60 -37.84
CA HIS A 217 -36.69 -8.18 -39.10
C HIS A 217 -37.60 -7.16 -39.82
N ASP A 218 -36.97 -6.38 -40.70
CA ASP A 218 -37.48 -5.74 -41.92
C ASP A 218 -38.28 -4.43 -41.86
N GLY A 219 -37.85 -3.49 -42.70
CA GLY A 219 -38.55 -2.24 -42.97
C GLY A 219 -37.69 -1.14 -43.61
N ASP A 220 -36.77 -1.52 -44.50
CA ASP A 220 -36.01 -0.65 -45.38
C ASP A 220 -36.86 -0.13 -46.57
N GLY A 221 -36.52 1.07 -47.04
CA GLY A 221 -36.76 1.46 -48.43
C GLY A 221 -37.63 2.69 -48.66
N TYR A 222 -37.00 3.87 -48.67
CA TYR A 222 -37.32 4.87 -49.70
C TYR A 222 -36.05 5.48 -50.27
N THR A 223 -36.00 5.42 -51.60
CA THR A 223 -34.98 5.88 -52.53
C THR A 223 -34.95 7.40 -52.68
N LYS A 224 -33.74 7.96 -52.55
CA LYS A 224 -32.98 8.67 -53.60
C LYS A 224 -33.73 9.77 -54.38
N ASP A 225 -33.33 11.03 -54.13
CA ASP A 225 -33.29 12.07 -55.15
C ASP A 225 -31.95 12.80 -55.15
N LYS A 226 -31.48 13.09 -56.37
CA LYS A 226 -30.20 13.68 -56.76
C LYS A 226 -30.27 15.22 -56.85
N ALA A 227 -29.10 15.87 -56.76
CA ALA A 227 -28.58 16.96 -57.63
C ALA A 227 -27.74 17.93 -56.76
N GLN A 228 -26.41 17.95 -56.89
CA GLN A 228 -25.53 18.69 -57.82
C GLN A 228 -24.89 19.93 -57.19
N GLU A 229 -23.56 19.85 -57.12
CA GLU A 229 -22.52 20.85 -57.45
C GLU A 229 -22.75 22.35 -57.19
N GLY A 230 -21.75 22.96 -56.54
CA GLY A 230 -21.52 24.41 -56.62
C GLY A 230 -20.38 24.87 -55.71
N ALA A 231 -19.14 24.81 -56.19
CA ALA A 231 -18.00 25.44 -55.56
C ALA A 231 -17.91 26.93 -55.94
N THR A 232 -17.83 27.86 -54.98
CA THR A 232 -17.08 29.13 -55.12
C THR A 232 -16.84 29.78 -53.74
N LYS A 233 -15.56 30.08 -53.41
CA LYS A 233 -15.11 31.10 -52.43
C LYS A 233 -15.05 32.48 -53.14
N PRO A 234 -14.57 33.58 -52.54
CA PRO A 234 -14.66 34.12 -51.16
C PRO A 234 -15.27 35.54 -51.17
N GLY A 235 -15.58 36.13 -50.01
CA GLY A 235 -16.04 37.51 -49.91
C GLY A 235 -15.83 38.11 -48.52
N ASP A 236 -14.89 39.03 -48.47
CA ASP A 236 -14.44 39.88 -47.36
C ASP A 236 -15.51 40.93 -46.99
N SER A 237 -15.69 41.23 -45.69
CA SER A 237 -16.13 42.53 -45.15
C SER A 237 -16.25 42.50 -43.62
N THR A 238 -15.23 43.04 -42.98
CA THR A 238 -15.25 44.13 -41.99
C THR A 238 -16.54 44.45 -41.24
N GLY A 239 -16.41 44.57 -39.91
CA GLY A 239 -17.30 45.36 -39.07
C GLY A 239 -17.37 44.89 -37.62
N ASP A 240 -16.60 45.55 -36.75
CA ASP A 240 -17.07 46.20 -35.51
C ASP A 240 -18.35 45.63 -34.90
N GLY A 241 -18.42 45.13 -33.67
CA GLY A 241 -17.64 45.42 -32.47
C GLY A 241 -18.68 45.40 -31.35
N ASP A 242 -18.51 44.55 -30.33
CA ASP A 242 -19.08 44.81 -29.01
C ASP A 242 -18.49 43.86 -27.97
N ILE A 243 -17.68 44.47 -27.10
CA ILE A 243 -17.12 43.85 -25.91
C ILE A 243 -18.19 43.93 -24.83
N HIS A 244 -18.96 42.86 -24.65
CA HIS A 244 -19.68 42.65 -23.41
C HIS A 244 -18.81 41.86 -22.43
N HIS A 245 -18.20 42.59 -21.50
CA HIS A 245 -17.75 42.04 -20.22
C HIS A 245 -18.97 41.59 -19.41
N GLY A 246 -19.43 40.37 -19.68
CA GLY A 246 -20.26 39.60 -18.75
C GLY A 246 -19.37 39.06 -17.65
N GLN A 247 -19.44 39.71 -16.49
CA GLN A 247 -18.75 39.29 -15.28
C GLN A 247 -19.43 38.00 -14.77
N GLU A 248 -19.00 36.86 -15.30
CA GLU A 248 -19.36 35.55 -14.75
C GLU A 248 -18.79 35.44 -13.33
N SER A 249 -19.71 35.39 -12.37
CA SER A 249 -19.45 35.09 -10.98
C SER A 249 -18.62 33.81 -10.88
N PRO A 250 -17.52 33.76 -10.12
CA PRO A 250 -16.78 32.52 -9.92
C PRO A 250 -17.69 31.52 -9.25
N ASP A 251 -17.92 30.42 -9.96
CA ASP A 251 -18.74 29.31 -9.54
C ASP A 251 -18.20 28.79 -8.20
N ARG A 252 -19.03 28.82 -7.16
CA ARG A 252 -18.70 28.46 -5.77
C ARG A 252 -18.42 26.95 -5.60
N ALA A 253 -18.24 26.24 -6.70
CA ALA A 253 -18.02 24.80 -6.80
C ALA A 253 -16.56 24.38 -6.54
N ASP A 254 -15.59 25.29 -6.60
CA ASP A 254 -14.16 24.94 -6.47
C ASP A 254 -13.65 24.81 -5.03
N ILE A 255 -14.48 25.13 -4.02
CA ILE A 255 -14.07 25.07 -2.60
C ILE A 255 -14.20 23.66 -1.99
N TYR A 256 -14.91 22.74 -2.66
CA TYR A 256 -15.12 21.38 -2.19
C TYR A 256 -14.67 20.31 -3.19
N ALA A 257 -13.58 20.52 -3.92
CA ALA A 257 -12.90 19.40 -4.58
C ALA A 257 -12.09 18.64 -3.53
N PRO A 258 -12.60 17.55 -2.90
CA PRO A 258 -11.80 16.80 -1.95
C PRO A 258 -10.74 16.11 -2.80
N CYS A 259 -9.45 16.43 -2.58
CA CYS A 259 -8.26 15.88 -3.22
C CYS A 259 -8.58 14.61 -4.03
N ARG A 260 -9.09 14.78 -5.26
CA ARG A 260 -9.27 13.67 -6.18
C ARG A 260 -7.85 13.35 -6.55
N ASN A 261 -7.25 12.43 -5.79
CA ASN A 261 -6.20 11.58 -6.32
C ASN A 261 -6.84 10.90 -7.52
N ARG A 262 -6.75 11.59 -8.65
CA ARG A 262 -6.87 11.05 -9.99
C ARG A 262 -5.78 10.00 -10.06
N TYR A 263 -6.10 8.79 -9.61
CA TYR A 263 -5.65 7.60 -10.31
C TYR A 263 -6.26 7.72 -11.71
N GLN A 264 -5.67 8.59 -12.53
CA GLN A 264 -5.92 8.64 -13.95
C GLN A 264 -5.27 7.37 -14.49
N ASP A 265 -6.04 6.30 -14.43
CA ASP A 265 -5.80 5.05 -15.10
C ASP A 265 -5.98 5.30 -16.60
N LYS A 266 -5.00 6.01 -17.19
CA LYS A 266 -5.03 6.37 -18.61
C LYS A 266 -4.70 5.17 -19.50
N ASN A 267 -4.06 4.13 -18.94
CA ASN A 267 -3.52 3.01 -19.73
C ASN A 267 -3.96 1.62 -19.24
N GLY A 268 -4.84 1.49 -18.25
CA GLY A 268 -5.23 0.19 -17.69
C GLY A 268 -4.11 -0.50 -16.90
N THR A 269 -2.95 0.14 -16.78
CA THR A 269 -1.76 -0.43 -16.17
C THR A 269 -1.74 -0.13 -14.68
N VAL A 270 -1.69 -1.21 -13.90
CA VAL A 270 -1.64 -1.14 -12.45
C VAL A 270 -0.25 -0.64 -12.06
N SER A 271 -0.18 0.62 -11.59
CA SER A 271 1.06 1.21 -11.07
C SER A 271 1.05 1.21 -9.56
N VAL A 272 2.20 0.86 -8.97
CA VAL A 272 2.42 0.97 -7.52
C VAL A 272 2.52 2.45 -7.14
N GLN A 273 2.19 2.78 -5.89
CA GLN A 273 2.40 4.14 -5.39
C GLN A 273 3.88 4.51 -5.46
N LEU A 274 4.17 5.70 -6.01
CA LEU A 274 5.54 6.14 -6.28
C LEU A 274 6.46 6.08 -5.05
N GLY A 275 5.95 6.37 -3.85
CA GLY A 275 6.75 6.29 -2.61
C GLY A 275 7.27 4.88 -2.34
N ILE A 276 6.38 3.88 -2.38
CA ILE A 276 6.71 2.47 -2.15
C ILE A 276 7.61 1.94 -3.27
N GLN A 277 7.32 2.32 -4.51
CA GLN A 277 8.14 1.95 -5.66
C GLN A 277 9.57 2.48 -5.51
N TYR A 278 9.72 3.78 -5.22
CA TYR A 278 11.03 4.40 -5.06
C TYR A 278 11.82 3.73 -3.94
N GLU A 279 11.19 3.46 -2.81
CA GLU A 279 11.81 2.76 -1.69
C GLU A 279 12.31 1.36 -2.09
N LEU A 280 11.47 0.56 -2.74
CA LEU A 280 11.85 -0.77 -3.24
C LEU A 280 13.07 -0.70 -4.17
N MET A 281 13.05 0.22 -5.14
CA MET A 281 14.10 0.34 -6.14
C MET A 281 15.41 0.86 -5.55
N VAL A 282 15.37 1.73 -4.53
CA VAL A 282 16.56 2.17 -3.78
C VAL A 282 17.16 1.00 -3.00
N GLN A 283 16.34 0.21 -2.32
CA GLN A 283 16.83 -0.96 -1.58
C GLN A 283 17.42 -2.01 -2.53
N LEU A 284 16.74 -2.28 -3.66
CA LEU A 284 17.23 -3.20 -4.68
C LEU A 284 18.61 -2.76 -5.19
N GLN A 285 18.77 -1.48 -5.55
CA GLN A 285 20.05 -0.93 -5.98
C GLN A 285 21.14 -1.15 -4.93
N ARG A 286 20.85 -0.85 -3.65
CA ARG A 286 21.81 -1.02 -2.55
C ARG A 286 22.23 -2.49 -2.37
N TYR A 287 21.30 -3.42 -2.48
CA TYR A 287 21.62 -4.85 -2.39
C TYR A 287 22.51 -5.32 -3.54
N ILE A 288 22.27 -4.81 -4.75
CA ILE A 288 23.10 -5.13 -5.91
C ILE A 288 24.50 -4.55 -5.73
N GLU A 289 24.63 -3.28 -5.36
CA GLU A 289 25.93 -2.61 -5.14
C GLU A 289 26.79 -3.38 -4.11
N ARG A 290 26.18 -3.87 -3.03
CA ARG A 290 26.83 -4.74 -2.04
C ARG A 290 27.34 -6.05 -2.60
N ALA A 291 26.53 -6.73 -3.39
CA ALA A 291 26.93 -7.97 -4.04
C ALA A 291 28.07 -7.73 -5.04
N CYS A 292 28.01 -6.63 -5.80
CA CYS A 292 29.08 -6.21 -6.70
C CYS A 292 30.38 -5.90 -5.96
N TYR A 293 30.31 -5.22 -4.81
CA TYR A 293 31.50 -4.96 -3.98
C TYR A 293 32.10 -6.25 -3.42
N ALA A 294 31.28 -7.16 -2.92
CA ALA A 294 31.74 -8.46 -2.41
C ALA A 294 32.42 -9.29 -3.51
N PHE A 295 31.86 -9.29 -4.72
CA PHE A 295 32.47 -9.91 -5.90
C PHE A 295 33.79 -9.22 -6.29
N GLY A 296 33.77 -7.89 -6.42
CA GLY A 296 34.93 -7.11 -6.85
C GLY A 296 36.11 -7.18 -5.88
N SER A 297 35.83 -7.34 -4.59
CA SER A 297 36.86 -7.57 -3.57
C SER A 297 37.62 -8.89 -3.77
N GLY A 298 36.99 -9.89 -4.39
CA GLY A 298 37.62 -11.17 -4.73
C GLY A 298 38.30 -11.15 -6.11
N GLU A 299 37.61 -10.66 -7.13
CA GLU A 299 38.03 -10.83 -8.53
C GLU A 299 38.83 -9.66 -9.10
N ILE A 300 38.66 -8.43 -8.59
CA ILE A 300 39.35 -7.22 -9.11
C ILE A 300 39.90 -6.28 -8.00
N PRO A 301 40.59 -6.80 -6.98
CA PRO A 301 41.03 -6.00 -5.82
C PRO A 301 41.98 -4.85 -6.18
N GLU A 302 42.79 -4.98 -7.23
CA GLU A 302 43.67 -3.91 -7.69
C GLU A 302 42.88 -2.69 -8.16
N THR A 303 41.72 -2.92 -8.77
CA THR A 303 40.85 -1.84 -9.27
C THR A 303 40.19 -1.09 -8.12
N LEU A 304 39.72 -1.81 -7.10
CA LEU A 304 39.17 -1.20 -5.90
C LEU A 304 40.23 -0.33 -5.21
N THR A 305 41.45 -0.84 -5.07
CA THR A 305 42.57 -0.11 -4.44
C THR A 305 42.98 1.13 -5.25
N GLN A 306 43.13 0.99 -6.57
CA GLN A 306 43.53 2.10 -7.46
C GLN A 306 42.51 3.24 -7.48
N ASN A 307 41.22 2.90 -7.40
CA ASN A 307 40.14 3.88 -7.44
C ASN A 307 39.71 4.38 -6.04
N GLY A 308 40.29 3.84 -4.97
CA GLY A 308 39.93 4.19 -3.59
C GLY A 308 38.52 3.75 -3.20
N TRP A 309 38.05 2.61 -3.72
CA TRP A 309 36.75 2.02 -3.40
C TRP A 309 36.88 1.09 -2.20
N ASP A 310 36.78 1.68 -1.01
CA ASP A 310 37.04 1.03 0.27
C ASP A 310 35.79 0.44 0.96
N CYS A 311 34.59 0.68 0.42
CA CYS A 311 33.32 0.19 0.93
C CYS A 311 32.29 -0.02 -0.20
N ASP A 312 31.18 -0.69 0.11
CA ASP A 312 30.09 -0.94 -0.83
C ASP A 312 29.39 0.34 -1.31
N GLU A 313 29.35 1.38 -0.47
CA GLU A 313 28.79 2.68 -0.84
C GLU A 313 29.71 3.55 -1.71
N ALA A 314 30.99 3.19 -1.88
CA ALA A 314 31.96 3.98 -2.65
C ALA A 314 31.71 3.93 -4.17
N VAL A 315 30.91 2.97 -4.66
CA VAL A 315 30.72 2.69 -6.09
C VAL A 315 29.25 2.56 -6.43
N THR A 316 28.76 3.35 -7.38
CA THR A 316 27.37 3.29 -7.82
C THR A 316 27.11 2.11 -8.74
N LEU A 317 25.86 1.65 -8.81
CA LEU A 317 25.45 0.57 -9.70
C LEU A 317 25.83 0.81 -11.18
N ASP A 318 25.58 2.00 -11.73
CA ASP A 318 25.99 2.34 -13.09
C ASP A 318 27.50 2.23 -13.28
N ARG A 319 28.30 2.52 -12.25
CA ARG A 319 29.76 2.39 -12.32
C ARG A 319 30.16 0.92 -12.31
N TRP A 320 29.60 0.10 -11.41
CA TRP A 320 29.83 -1.34 -11.41
C TRP A 320 29.52 -2.00 -12.74
N MET A 321 28.35 -1.70 -13.31
CA MET A 321 27.95 -2.29 -14.59
C MET A 321 28.88 -1.89 -15.73
N ARG A 322 29.45 -0.67 -15.73
CA ARG A 322 30.47 -0.26 -16.71
C ARG A 322 31.78 -1.02 -16.51
N GLU A 323 32.27 -1.14 -15.28
CA GLU A 323 33.49 -1.91 -15.00
C GLU A 323 33.36 -3.37 -15.44
N PHE A 324 32.19 -3.98 -15.27
CA PHE A 324 31.93 -5.35 -15.71
C PHE A 324 31.79 -5.47 -17.23
N LEU A 325 31.22 -4.45 -17.90
CA LEU A 325 31.17 -4.39 -19.36
C LEU A 325 32.54 -4.22 -20.01
N ASP A 326 33.45 -3.50 -19.34
CA ASP A 326 34.83 -3.29 -19.81
C ASP A 326 35.72 -4.52 -19.61
N ARG A 327 35.24 -5.53 -18.86
CA ARG A 327 35.98 -6.75 -18.50
C ARG A 327 35.15 -8.03 -18.68
N PRO A 328 34.64 -8.30 -19.89
CA PRO A 328 33.78 -9.45 -20.14
C PRO A 328 34.47 -10.80 -19.84
N GLU A 329 35.81 -10.86 -19.89
CA GLU A 329 36.62 -12.05 -19.63
C GLU A 329 36.51 -12.60 -18.20
N ILE A 330 36.08 -11.78 -17.24
CA ILE A 330 35.86 -12.22 -15.85
C ILE A 330 34.58 -13.07 -15.75
N PHE A 331 33.67 -12.88 -16.70
CA PHE A 331 32.35 -13.50 -16.73
C PHE A 331 32.27 -14.53 -17.85
N ASP A 332 33.21 -15.48 -17.89
CA ASP A 332 33.16 -16.61 -18.83
C ASP A 332 32.16 -17.67 -18.33
N VAL A 333 30.87 -17.34 -18.48
CA VAL A 333 29.76 -18.23 -18.14
C VAL A 333 29.53 -19.17 -19.32
N GLY A 334 30.22 -20.31 -19.31
CA GLY A 334 30.05 -21.37 -20.29
C GLY A 334 28.57 -21.75 -20.48
N GLY A 335 28.00 -21.34 -21.62
CA GLY A 335 26.75 -21.89 -22.16
C GLY A 335 25.42 -21.26 -21.72
N SER A 336 25.39 -20.09 -21.08
CA SER A 336 24.11 -19.41 -20.78
C SER A 336 23.46 -18.79 -22.03
N VAL A 337 22.13 -18.76 -22.07
CA VAL A 337 21.28 -18.31 -23.20
C VAL A 337 21.26 -16.78 -23.33
N GLU A 338 21.49 -16.04 -22.24
CA GLU A 338 21.63 -14.58 -22.26
C GLU A 338 23.08 -14.17 -21.97
N SER A 339 23.59 -13.23 -22.76
CA SER A 339 24.94 -12.70 -22.56
C SER A 339 24.96 -11.78 -21.33
N PRO A 340 25.92 -11.94 -20.40
CA PRO A 340 26.04 -11.07 -19.22
C PRO A 340 26.07 -9.57 -19.55
N GLN A 341 26.60 -9.20 -20.73
CA GLN A 341 26.65 -7.80 -21.16
C GLN A 341 25.25 -7.18 -21.33
N SER A 342 24.30 -7.95 -21.87
CA SER A 342 22.92 -7.47 -22.06
C SER A 342 22.24 -7.20 -20.71
N LEU A 343 22.48 -8.08 -19.74
CA LEU A 343 22.00 -7.94 -18.37
C LEU A 343 22.60 -6.71 -17.68
N PHE A 344 23.92 -6.50 -17.79
CA PHE A 344 24.56 -5.32 -17.22
C PHE A 344 23.99 -4.02 -17.81
N GLN A 345 23.69 -4.00 -19.11
CA GLN A 345 23.10 -2.84 -19.75
C GLN A 345 21.68 -2.54 -19.22
N ARG A 346 20.84 -3.54 -18.96
CA ARG A 346 19.51 -3.37 -18.35
C ARG A 346 19.60 -2.90 -16.91
N LEU A 347 20.53 -3.45 -16.12
CA LEU A 347 20.68 -3.10 -14.70
C LEU A 347 21.14 -1.65 -14.48
N ARG A 348 21.81 -1.03 -15.46
CA ARG A 348 22.10 0.42 -15.43
C ARG A 348 20.83 1.26 -15.41
N GLU A 349 19.73 0.76 -15.97
CA GLU A 349 18.45 1.47 -15.99
C GLU A 349 17.83 1.60 -14.59
N ILE A 350 18.14 0.68 -13.65
CA ILE A 350 17.66 0.78 -12.25
C ILE A 350 18.06 2.12 -11.63
N GLN A 351 19.34 2.50 -11.76
CA GLN A 351 19.82 3.76 -11.21
C GLN A 351 19.19 4.97 -11.94
N ALA A 352 19.05 4.90 -13.27
CA ALA A 352 18.44 5.97 -14.06
C ALA A 352 16.95 6.18 -13.70
N VAL A 353 16.21 5.10 -13.45
CA VAL A 353 14.82 5.13 -12.99
C VAL A 353 14.72 5.72 -11.58
N ASN A 354 15.61 5.34 -10.66
CA ASN A 354 15.67 5.90 -9.31
C ASN A 354 15.91 7.41 -9.32
N LEU A 355 16.86 7.89 -10.13
CA LEU A 355 17.19 9.30 -10.24
C LEU A 355 16.07 10.12 -10.87
N SER A 356 15.48 9.62 -11.96
CA SER A 356 14.39 10.30 -12.66
C SER A 356 13.03 10.18 -11.95
N ARG A 357 12.92 9.32 -10.93
CA ARG A 357 11.67 9.00 -10.23
C ARG A 357 10.57 8.57 -11.20
N LYS A 358 10.95 7.86 -12.26
CA LYS A 358 10.02 7.36 -13.28
C LYS A 358 9.05 6.39 -12.61
N ARG A 359 7.74 6.55 -12.86
CA ARG A 359 6.74 5.55 -12.42
C ARG A 359 6.91 4.28 -13.23
N LEU A 360 6.95 3.16 -12.53
CA LEU A 360 7.05 1.83 -13.10
C LEU A 360 5.70 1.13 -13.04
N THR A 361 5.46 0.29 -14.03
CA THR A 361 4.42 -0.73 -14.04
C THR A 361 4.84 -1.91 -13.16
N SER A 362 3.88 -2.73 -12.73
CA SER A 362 4.19 -3.98 -12.02
C SER A 362 5.15 -4.88 -12.80
N ASP A 363 5.02 -4.92 -14.12
CA ASP A 363 5.84 -5.76 -15.00
C ASP A 363 7.29 -5.25 -15.04
N GLU A 364 7.50 -3.94 -15.19
CA GLU A 364 8.84 -3.33 -15.13
C GLU A 364 9.53 -3.57 -13.77
N ILE A 365 8.77 -3.52 -12.66
CA ILE A 365 9.33 -3.83 -11.32
C ILE A 365 9.76 -5.30 -11.24
N HIS A 366 8.94 -6.21 -11.77
CA HIS A 366 9.24 -7.63 -11.78
C HIS A 366 10.46 -7.94 -12.66
N GLU A 367 10.59 -7.29 -13.81
CA GLU A 367 11.73 -7.40 -14.71
C GLU A 367 13.04 -7.00 -14.01
N PHE A 368 13.05 -5.87 -13.29
CA PHE A 368 14.24 -5.48 -12.53
C PHE A 368 14.61 -6.45 -11.40
N LEU A 369 13.61 -7.04 -10.74
CA LEU A 369 13.87 -8.05 -9.71
C LEU A 369 14.45 -9.34 -10.32
N SER A 370 13.91 -9.77 -11.45
CA SER A 370 14.40 -10.92 -12.22
C SER A 370 15.83 -10.69 -12.72
N ASP A 371 16.12 -9.52 -13.29
CA ASP A 371 17.46 -9.13 -13.73
C ASP A 371 18.45 -9.10 -12.54
N ALA A 372 18.03 -8.59 -11.37
CA ALA A 372 18.87 -8.61 -10.18
C ALA A 372 19.19 -10.04 -9.72
N CYS A 373 18.21 -10.95 -9.79
CA CYS A 373 18.42 -12.37 -9.52
C CYS A 373 19.37 -13.03 -10.52
N ALA A 374 19.23 -12.73 -11.82
CA ALA A 374 20.14 -13.19 -12.86
C ALA A 374 21.57 -12.68 -12.62
N LEU A 375 21.72 -11.44 -12.14
CA LEU A 375 23.04 -10.92 -11.78
C LEU A 375 23.66 -11.70 -10.63
N MET A 376 22.89 -12.07 -9.61
CA MET A 376 23.42 -12.90 -8.51
C MET A 376 23.88 -14.27 -9.00
N ASP A 377 23.24 -14.82 -10.04
CA ASP A 377 23.68 -16.06 -10.68
C ASP A 377 25.01 -15.87 -11.42
N VAL A 378 25.23 -14.71 -12.05
CA VAL A 378 26.49 -14.35 -12.73
C VAL A 378 27.62 -14.09 -11.74
N LEU A 379 27.36 -13.31 -10.68
CA LEU A 379 28.38 -12.97 -9.67
C LEU A 379 28.71 -14.16 -8.77
N ASN A 380 27.78 -15.10 -8.59
CA ASN A 380 27.94 -16.30 -7.76
C ASN A 380 28.44 -16.02 -6.33
N VAL A 381 28.04 -14.89 -5.75
CA VAL A 381 28.37 -14.52 -4.35
C VAL A 381 27.35 -15.14 -3.41
N SER A 382 27.83 -15.87 -2.39
CA SER A 382 26.98 -16.62 -1.47
C SER A 382 26.04 -15.72 -0.65
N GLY A 383 24.80 -16.18 -0.43
CA GLY A 383 23.80 -15.54 0.44
C GLY A 383 22.96 -14.44 -0.20
N TYR A 384 23.48 -13.69 -1.18
CA TYR A 384 22.71 -12.62 -1.83
C TYR A 384 21.61 -13.15 -2.74
N LYS A 385 21.89 -14.25 -3.45
CA LYS A 385 20.95 -14.92 -4.34
C LYS A 385 19.67 -15.34 -3.61
N GLU A 386 19.79 -15.99 -2.46
CA GLU A 386 18.64 -16.45 -1.68
C GLU A 386 17.81 -15.29 -1.14
N ILE A 387 18.45 -14.19 -0.75
CA ILE A 387 17.77 -12.97 -0.28
C ILE A 387 16.97 -12.33 -1.42
N LEU A 388 17.60 -12.12 -2.58
CA LEU A 388 16.94 -11.50 -3.72
C LEU A 388 15.83 -12.38 -4.31
N LYS A 389 16.02 -13.70 -4.41
CA LYS A 389 14.95 -14.63 -4.83
C LYS A 389 13.75 -14.60 -3.88
N LYS A 390 13.99 -14.53 -2.57
CA LYS A 390 12.90 -14.37 -1.58
C LYS A 390 12.18 -13.03 -1.74
N LEU A 391 12.91 -11.96 -2.03
CA LEU A 391 12.33 -10.64 -2.28
C LEU A 391 11.49 -10.65 -3.56
N GLU A 392 12.03 -11.17 -4.66
CA GLU A 392 11.35 -11.31 -5.95
C GLU A 392 10.03 -12.07 -5.80
N LEU A 393 10.05 -13.26 -5.18
CA LEU A 393 8.84 -14.06 -4.98
C LEU A 393 7.78 -13.34 -4.14
N ARG A 394 8.20 -12.66 -3.07
CA ARG A 394 7.28 -11.92 -2.18
C ARG A 394 6.67 -10.72 -2.88
N ILE A 395 7.48 -9.90 -3.53
CA ILE A 395 7.02 -8.71 -4.23
C ILE A 395 6.18 -9.11 -5.46
N GLY A 396 6.63 -10.08 -6.25
CA GLY A 396 5.90 -10.63 -7.39
C GLY A 396 4.50 -11.10 -7.00
N LYS A 397 4.38 -11.88 -5.92
CA LYS A 397 3.07 -12.28 -5.39
C LYS A 397 2.20 -11.08 -5.00
N LEU A 398 2.77 -10.09 -4.31
CA LEU A 398 2.04 -8.88 -3.90
C LEU A 398 1.56 -8.07 -5.11
N LEU A 399 2.36 -7.97 -6.16
CA LEU A 399 2.02 -7.27 -7.40
C LEU A 399 0.88 -7.97 -8.16
N VAL A 400 0.95 -9.31 -8.28
CA VAL A 400 -0.13 -10.12 -8.89
C VAL A 400 -1.42 -9.98 -8.09
N ASP A 401 -1.37 -10.17 -6.77
CA ASP A 401 -2.54 -10.03 -5.89
C ASP A 401 -3.13 -8.61 -5.97
N PHE A 402 -2.27 -7.59 -6.07
CA PHE A 402 -2.70 -6.21 -6.25
C PHE A 402 -3.40 -5.99 -7.58
N ALA A 403 -2.86 -6.50 -8.69
CA ALA A 403 -3.46 -6.39 -10.01
C ALA A 403 -4.84 -7.04 -10.07
N VAL A 404 -4.97 -8.27 -9.57
CA VAL A 404 -6.26 -9.00 -9.50
C VAL A 404 -7.29 -8.23 -8.68
N ARG A 405 -6.89 -7.72 -7.50
CA ARG A 405 -7.79 -6.92 -6.65
C ARG A 405 -8.19 -5.62 -7.33
N TYR A 406 -7.25 -4.91 -7.95
CA TYR A 406 -7.49 -3.66 -8.64
C TYR A 406 -8.52 -3.84 -9.76
N GLU A 407 -8.35 -4.87 -10.59
CA GLU A 407 -9.30 -5.17 -11.68
C GLU A 407 -10.69 -5.50 -11.14
N SER A 408 -10.80 -6.27 -10.06
CA SER A 408 -12.10 -6.55 -9.41
C SER A 408 -12.80 -5.28 -8.90
N PHE A 409 -12.03 -4.31 -8.38
CA PHE A 409 -12.57 -3.02 -7.95
C PHE A 409 -13.00 -2.17 -9.15
N ARG A 410 -12.22 -2.19 -10.23
CA ARG A 410 -12.52 -1.51 -11.48
C ARG A 410 -13.83 -2.01 -12.07
N GLN A 411 -14.00 -3.32 -12.22
CA GLN A 411 -15.23 -3.94 -12.71
C GLN A 411 -16.44 -3.54 -11.86
N ARG A 412 -16.32 -3.61 -10.53
CA ARG A 412 -17.42 -3.20 -9.62
C ARG A 412 -17.76 -1.72 -9.73
N ARG A 413 -16.76 -0.85 -9.90
CA ARG A 413 -16.96 0.58 -10.13
C ARG A 413 -17.70 0.80 -11.44
N ASP A 414 -17.26 0.16 -12.51
CA ASP A 414 -17.81 0.36 -13.85
C ASP A 414 -19.25 -0.15 -13.94
N GLU A 415 -19.56 -1.28 -13.29
CA GLU A 415 -20.94 -1.78 -13.14
C GLU A 415 -21.82 -0.77 -12.39
N LYS A 416 -21.35 -0.20 -11.27
CA LYS A 416 -22.10 0.84 -10.55
C LYS A 416 -22.29 2.10 -11.38
N LEU A 417 -21.29 2.51 -12.15
CA LEU A 417 -21.40 3.66 -13.05
C LEU A 417 -22.42 3.40 -14.16
N LYS A 418 -22.48 2.17 -14.69
CA LYS A 418 -23.49 1.75 -15.66
C LYS A 418 -24.90 1.83 -15.06
N GLN A 419 -25.09 1.36 -13.83
CA GLN A 419 -26.37 1.47 -13.09
C GLN A 419 -26.79 2.92 -12.87
N VAL A 420 -25.86 3.80 -12.50
CA VAL A 420 -26.14 5.24 -12.37
C VAL A 420 -26.55 5.83 -13.71
N LYS A 421 -25.89 5.44 -14.81
CA LYS A 421 -26.22 5.91 -16.15
C LYS A 421 -27.62 5.45 -16.59
N SER A 422 -27.99 4.21 -16.32
CA SER A 422 -29.34 3.71 -16.64
C SER A 422 -30.42 4.40 -15.81
N GLU A 423 -30.16 4.65 -14.52
CA GLU A 423 -31.13 5.32 -13.65
C GLU A 423 -31.32 6.78 -14.05
N ARG A 424 -30.24 7.47 -14.45
CA ARG A 424 -30.35 8.82 -15.04
C ARG A 424 -31.21 8.82 -16.29
N ALA A 425 -30.99 7.90 -17.22
CA ALA A 425 -31.82 7.80 -18.42
C ALA A 425 -33.30 7.52 -18.10
N ARG A 426 -33.57 6.70 -17.09
CA ARG A 426 -34.94 6.43 -16.60
C ARG A 426 -35.60 7.69 -16.04
N LEU A 427 -34.87 8.46 -15.23
CA LEU A 427 -35.34 9.73 -14.67
C LEU A 427 -35.58 10.77 -15.77
N ASP A 428 -34.67 10.88 -16.76
CA ASP A 428 -34.81 11.79 -17.89
C ASP A 428 -36.04 11.47 -18.74
N MET A 429 -36.42 10.19 -18.86
CA MET A 429 -37.65 9.79 -19.53
C MET A 429 -38.88 10.18 -18.71
N LEU A 430 -38.86 9.92 -17.41
CA LEU A 430 -39.97 10.27 -16.52
C LEU A 430 -40.22 11.79 -16.48
N GLU A 431 -39.15 12.58 -16.42
CA GLU A 431 -39.23 14.04 -16.47
C GLU A 431 -39.89 14.51 -17.78
N ARG A 432 -39.47 13.96 -18.93
CA ARG A 432 -40.10 14.27 -20.22
C ARG A 432 -41.58 13.89 -20.27
N THR A 433 -41.97 12.76 -19.69
CA THR A 433 -43.37 12.35 -19.62
C THR A 433 -44.20 13.32 -18.78
N ILE A 434 -43.72 13.70 -17.59
CA ILE A 434 -44.43 14.66 -16.72
C ILE A 434 -44.59 16.01 -17.42
N LEU A 435 -43.54 16.49 -18.09
CA LEU A 435 -43.60 17.77 -18.81
C LEU A 435 -44.63 17.73 -19.96
N ALA A 436 -44.70 16.63 -20.71
CA ALA A 436 -45.69 16.46 -21.78
C ALA A 436 -47.12 16.38 -21.24
N GLU A 437 -47.37 15.61 -20.17
CA GLU A 437 -48.68 15.53 -19.52
C GLU A 437 -49.15 16.90 -19.01
N MET A 438 -48.24 17.68 -18.41
CA MET A 438 -48.56 19.04 -17.96
C MET A 438 -48.88 19.98 -19.13
N GLU A 439 -48.17 19.85 -20.26
CA GLU A 439 -48.43 20.64 -21.46
C GLU A 439 -49.81 20.32 -22.05
N ASP A 440 -50.16 19.04 -22.18
CA ASP A 440 -51.47 18.58 -22.63
C ASP A 440 -52.61 19.06 -21.70
N ASP A 441 -52.42 18.97 -20.38
CA ASP A 441 -53.38 19.46 -19.38
C ASP A 441 -53.56 20.99 -19.48
N MET A 442 -52.46 21.74 -19.68
CA MET A 442 -52.53 23.19 -19.88
C MET A 442 -53.27 23.54 -21.18
N GLU A 443 -52.99 22.86 -22.29
CA GLU A 443 -53.66 23.09 -23.56
C GLU A 443 -55.16 22.73 -23.50
N GLY A 444 -55.50 21.61 -22.85
CA GLY A 444 -56.87 21.20 -22.60
C GLY A 444 -57.65 22.24 -21.77
N ASN A 445 -57.04 22.74 -20.70
CA ASN A 445 -57.62 23.79 -19.86
C ASN A 445 -57.80 25.10 -20.62
N GLN A 446 -56.79 25.54 -21.39
CA GLN A 446 -56.90 26.75 -22.23
C GLN A 446 -58.03 26.62 -23.25
N SER A 447 -58.16 25.45 -23.87
CA SER A 447 -59.23 25.16 -24.84
C SER A 447 -60.62 25.22 -24.20
N MET A 448 -60.77 24.69 -22.99
CA MET A 448 -62.02 24.75 -22.22
C MET A 448 -62.36 26.20 -21.84
N VAL A 449 -61.41 26.96 -21.29
CA VAL A 449 -61.61 28.37 -20.93
C VAL A 449 -62.00 29.20 -22.16
N LYS A 450 -61.32 29.00 -23.29
CA LYS A 450 -61.65 29.67 -24.56
C LYS A 450 -63.07 29.38 -25.03
N ARG A 451 -63.52 28.13 -24.87
CA ARG A 451 -64.90 27.72 -25.21
C ARG A 451 -65.92 28.42 -24.30
N GLU A 452 -65.70 28.42 -22.99
CA GLU A 452 -66.59 29.07 -22.01
C GLU A 452 -66.68 30.59 -22.25
N ILE A 453 -65.55 31.26 -22.51
CA ILE A 453 -65.53 32.68 -22.87
C ILE A 453 -66.35 32.93 -24.12
N ARG A 454 -66.22 32.10 -25.17
CA ARG A 454 -66.99 32.24 -26.40
C ARG A 454 -68.50 32.08 -26.16
N ILE A 455 -68.90 31.07 -25.39
CA ILE A 455 -70.31 30.87 -25.00
C ILE A 455 -70.85 32.09 -24.23
N ALA A 456 -70.07 32.65 -23.31
CA ALA A 456 -70.48 33.83 -22.55
C ALA A 456 -70.62 35.07 -23.44
N LEU A 457 -69.70 35.26 -24.40
CA LEU A 457 -69.77 36.35 -25.39
C LEU A 457 -71.00 36.21 -26.29
N ASP A 458 -71.26 35.01 -26.84
CA ASP A 458 -72.41 34.76 -27.71
C ASP A 458 -73.74 35.02 -26.99
N LYS A 459 -73.86 34.57 -25.72
CA LYS A 459 -75.03 34.87 -24.87
C LYS A 459 -75.21 36.36 -24.62
N THR A 460 -74.10 37.08 -24.42
CA THR A 460 -74.13 38.52 -24.16
C THR A 460 -74.51 39.28 -25.42
N ALA A 461 -73.99 38.89 -26.58
CA ALA A 461 -74.34 39.46 -27.88
C ALA A 461 -75.83 39.28 -28.20
N ALA A 462 -76.37 38.06 -28.02
CA ALA A 462 -77.79 37.79 -28.20
C ALA A 462 -78.68 38.65 -27.29
N LYS A 463 -78.24 38.87 -26.04
CA LYS A 463 -78.96 39.76 -25.12
C LYS A 463 -78.96 41.21 -25.60
N PHE A 464 -77.82 41.73 -26.06
CA PHE A 464 -77.74 43.07 -26.63
C PHE A 464 -78.62 43.22 -27.88
N GLU A 465 -78.64 42.22 -28.74
CA GLU A 465 -79.48 42.22 -29.95
C GLU A 465 -80.97 42.29 -29.58
N THR A 466 -81.41 41.49 -28.60
CA THR A 466 -82.78 41.60 -28.08
C THR A 466 -83.05 42.96 -27.42
N ASP A 467 -82.13 43.47 -26.59
CA ASP A 467 -82.34 44.73 -25.87
C ASP A 467 -82.45 45.93 -26.84
N ILE A 468 -81.75 45.89 -27.99
CA ILE A 468 -81.86 46.89 -29.07
C ILE A 468 -83.22 46.79 -29.78
N GLU A 469 -83.68 45.59 -30.15
CA GLU A 469 -85.00 45.38 -30.77
C GLU A 469 -86.15 45.87 -29.85
N TRP A 470 -86.05 45.66 -28.54
CA TRP A 470 -87.02 46.17 -27.54
C TRP A 470 -87.02 47.70 -27.35
N GLU A 471 -85.95 48.40 -27.74
CA GLU A 471 -85.90 49.88 -27.73
C GLU A 471 -86.44 50.48 -29.03
N GLU A 472 -86.30 49.78 -30.17
CA GLU A 472 -86.90 50.19 -31.45
C GLU A 472 -88.44 50.04 -31.44
N ASP A 473 -88.99 48.97 -30.84
CA ASP A 473 -90.44 48.74 -30.72
C ASP A 473 -91.18 49.69 -29.76
N ARG A 474 -90.46 50.50 -28.96
CA ARG A 474 -91.04 51.51 -28.05
C ARG A 474 -90.95 52.95 -28.58
N GLY A 475 -90.45 53.13 -29.80
CA GLY A 475 -90.26 54.43 -30.46
C GLY A 475 -91.38 54.89 -31.40
N GLU A 476 -92.41 54.07 -31.63
CA GLU A 476 -93.66 54.45 -32.34
C GLU A 476 -94.80 54.76 -31.36
#